data_AF-A0AAV9ZX79-F1
#
_entry.id   AF-A0AAV9ZX79-F1
#
_cell.length_a   1.000
_cell.length_b   1.000
_cell.length_c   1.000
_cell.angle_alpha   90.00
_cell.angle_beta   90.00
_cell.angle_gamma   90.00
#
_symmetry.space_group_name_H-M   'P 1'
#
loop_
_entity.id
_entity.type
_entity.pdbx_description
1 polymer ?
#
loop_
_entity_poly.entity_id
_entity_poly.type
_entity_poly.pdbx_seq_one_letter_code
_entity_poly.pdbx_strand_id
1 'polypeptide(L)'
;PSTRAECSGAYFQWTVGSLYRTYPFVIHDPTSRHQPRYTLLSADFVSSVIRIRSVKCCGYISQPGCCSECDDLDGAVDVVERWSQQSFGKKSIDRLSHDQLALKLKALAQQLASEQVKRKNRQISLKAARKRLGHYRELFNIVSLNDVPGLSRLFSTAKKEGWSAKKTAEHCLLAVEGKYHPRNYTEFDRELATLIYELGGGAALYALNKSPIMLPSRQTIAETRRELNLRITVGDVKVSDIMENIEVLFGDGDATDSI
;
A
#
# COMPACT_ATOMS: atom_id res chain seq x y z
N PRO A 1 3.19 5.09 -83.98
CA PRO A 1 3.32 4.97 -82.51
C PRO A 1 1.98 5.26 -81.82
N SER A 2 1.29 4.23 -81.32
CA SER A 2 0.10 4.39 -80.50
C SER A 2 0.48 5.16 -79.22
N THR A 3 0.00 6.39 -79.07
CA THR A 3 0.16 7.20 -77.86
C THR A 3 -0.48 6.47 -76.68
N ARG A 4 0.35 5.88 -75.81
CA ARG A 4 -0.10 5.27 -74.56
C ARG A 4 -0.46 6.39 -73.57
N ALA A 5 -1.68 6.38 -73.06
CA ALA A 5 -2.07 7.26 -71.96
C ALA A 5 -1.66 6.64 -70.62
N GLU A 6 -1.34 7.45 -69.61
CA GLU A 6 -1.11 6.96 -68.25
C GLU A 6 -2.45 6.55 -67.61
N CYS A 7 -2.47 5.43 -66.90
CA CYS A 7 -3.64 4.98 -66.15
C CYS A 7 -3.93 5.97 -65.01
N SER A 8 -5.08 6.64 -65.06
CA SER A 8 -5.49 7.62 -64.04
C SER A 8 -5.77 6.98 -62.67
N GLY A 9 -5.91 5.65 -62.63
CA GLY A 9 -6.46 4.93 -61.48
C GLY A 9 -7.98 4.99 -61.48
N ALA A 10 -8.57 4.35 -60.48
CA ALA A 10 -10.02 4.33 -60.29
C ALA A 10 -10.42 5.25 -59.13
N TYR A 11 -11.63 5.82 -59.24
CA TYR A 11 -12.20 6.78 -58.29
C TYR A 11 -13.29 6.09 -57.49
N PHE A 12 -13.22 6.16 -56.16
CA PHE A 12 -14.19 5.54 -55.26
C PHE A 12 -14.75 6.57 -54.30
N GLN A 13 -16.08 6.59 -54.19
CA GLN A 13 -16.77 7.37 -53.18
C GLN A 13 -16.66 6.65 -51.84
N TRP A 14 -16.02 7.28 -50.86
CA TRP A 14 -15.92 6.76 -49.50
C TRP A 14 -17.21 7.04 -48.74
N THR A 15 -17.94 5.98 -48.36
CA THR A 15 -19.30 6.10 -47.82
C THR A 15 -19.38 6.03 -46.29
N VAL A 16 -18.32 5.55 -45.63
CA VAL A 16 -18.29 5.30 -44.18
C VAL A 16 -18.34 6.61 -43.35
N GLY A 17 -18.03 7.76 -43.95
CA GLY A 17 -18.11 9.07 -43.32
C GLY A 17 -16.99 9.99 -43.81
N SER A 18 -16.59 10.97 -42.98
CA SER A 18 -15.44 11.82 -43.31
C SER A 18 -14.18 10.97 -43.49
N LEU A 19 -13.57 11.05 -44.66
CA LEU A 19 -12.38 10.29 -45.03
C LEU A 19 -11.24 10.52 -44.03
N TYR A 20 -11.02 11.76 -43.60
CA TYR A 20 -10.04 12.09 -42.56
C TYR A 20 -10.26 11.32 -41.25
N ARG A 21 -11.53 11.16 -40.85
CA ARG A 21 -11.90 10.59 -39.55
C ARG A 21 -12.04 9.08 -39.56
N THR A 22 -12.32 8.48 -40.72
CA THR A 22 -12.75 7.08 -40.82
C THR A 22 -11.84 6.22 -41.69
N TYR A 23 -11.05 6.82 -42.59
CA TYR A 23 -10.10 6.08 -43.43
C TYR A 23 -8.83 5.71 -42.63
N PRO A 24 -8.39 4.45 -42.62
CA PRO A 24 -7.25 4.01 -41.84
C PRO A 24 -5.95 4.18 -42.64
N PHE A 25 -5.46 5.41 -42.78
CA PHE A 25 -4.29 5.72 -43.61
C PHE A 25 -3.04 4.85 -43.35
N VAL A 26 -2.87 4.35 -42.12
CA VAL A 26 -1.74 3.50 -41.72
C VAL A 26 -1.69 2.17 -42.48
N ILE A 27 -2.80 1.70 -43.07
CA ILE A 27 -2.79 0.46 -43.88
C ILE A 27 -1.86 0.55 -45.11
N HIS A 28 -1.54 1.77 -45.56
CA HIS A 28 -0.66 2.03 -46.69
C HIS A 28 0.82 2.09 -46.33
N ASP A 29 1.16 1.99 -45.03
CA ASP A 29 2.54 1.88 -44.59
C ASP A 29 3.15 0.55 -45.09
N PRO A 30 4.35 0.55 -45.71
CA PRO A 30 5.00 -0.69 -46.15
C PRO A 30 5.24 -1.72 -45.04
N THR A 31 5.24 -1.29 -43.78
CA THR A 31 5.38 -2.15 -42.59
C THR A 31 4.05 -2.67 -42.05
N SER A 32 2.91 -2.18 -42.57
CA SER A 32 1.57 -2.64 -42.19
C SER A 32 1.41 -4.12 -42.49
N ARG A 33 0.79 -4.86 -41.56
CA ARG A 33 0.43 -6.28 -41.77
C ARG A 33 -0.77 -6.43 -42.68
N HIS A 34 -1.56 -5.37 -42.81
CA HIS A 34 -2.80 -5.37 -43.57
C HIS A 34 -2.69 -4.30 -44.66
N GLN A 35 -1.97 -4.64 -45.73
CA GLN A 35 -1.88 -3.76 -46.89
C GLN A 35 -3.09 -3.98 -47.81
N PRO A 36 -3.75 -2.91 -48.27
CA PRO A 36 -4.74 -3.03 -49.31
C PRO A 36 -4.06 -3.46 -50.61
N ARG A 37 -4.80 -4.14 -51.50
CA ARG A 37 -4.31 -4.54 -52.83
C ARG A 37 -4.19 -3.36 -53.82
N TYR A 38 -4.11 -2.14 -53.30
CA TYR A 38 -4.03 -0.90 -54.06
C TYR A 38 -3.18 0.13 -53.32
N THR A 39 -2.61 1.07 -54.07
CA THR A 39 -1.95 2.27 -53.56
C THR A 39 -2.93 3.45 -53.60
N LEU A 40 -3.00 4.22 -52.52
CA LEU A 40 -3.74 5.48 -52.49
C LEU A 40 -2.97 6.56 -53.26
N LEU A 41 -3.52 7.08 -54.35
CA LEU A 41 -2.91 8.14 -55.17
C LEU A 41 -3.28 9.53 -54.66
N SER A 42 -4.54 9.76 -54.35
CA SER A 42 -5.04 11.02 -53.81
C SER A 42 -6.32 10.80 -53.01
N ALA A 43 -6.61 11.67 -52.06
CA ALA A 43 -7.85 11.67 -51.31
C ALA A 43 -8.42 13.09 -51.30
N ASP A 44 -9.63 13.25 -51.83
CA ASP A 44 -10.39 14.48 -51.70
C ASP A 44 -11.28 14.40 -50.46
N PHE A 45 -10.93 15.18 -49.45
CA PHE A 45 -11.63 15.20 -48.17
C PHE A 45 -12.98 15.90 -48.22
N VAL A 46 -13.23 16.76 -49.22
CA VAL A 46 -14.47 17.53 -49.36
C VAL A 46 -15.53 16.66 -50.01
N SER A 47 -15.20 16.04 -51.15
CA SER A 47 -16.11 15.11 -51.83
C SER A 47 -16.09 13.71 -51.22
N SER A 48 -15.14 13.41 -50.32
CA SER A 48 -14.90 12.06 -49.78
C SER A 48 -14.62 11.04 -50.89
N VAL A 49 -13.88 11.43 -51.92
CA VAL A 49 -13.49 10.53 -53.02
C VAL A 49 -12.01 10.17 -52.87
N ILE A 50 -11.69 8.88 -52.91
CA ILE A 50 -10.31 8.39 -53.04
C ILE A 50 -10.01 8.05 -54.50
N ARG A 51 -8.79 8.35 -54.94
CA ARG A 51 -8.22 7.84 -56.18
C ARG A 51 -7.20 6.78 -55.82
N ILE A 52 -7.39 5.57 -56.32
CA ILE A 52 -6.54 4.42 -56.01
C ILE A 52 -6.01 3.77 -57.29
N ARG A 53 -4.88 3.09 -57.18
CA ARG A 53 -4.25 2.36 -58.27
C ARG A 53 -3.91 0.96 -57.81
N SER A 54 -4.28 -0.05 -58.58
CA SER A 54 -3.96 -1.45 -58.26
C SER A 54 -2.45 -1.63 -58.19
N VAL A 55 -1.97 -2.43 -57.23
CA VAL A 55 -0.54 -2.79 -57.14
C VAL A 55 -0.06 -3.58 -58.36
N LYS A 56 -0.99 -4.14 -59.14
CA LYS A 56 -0.73 -4.84 -60.41
C LYS A 56 -0.89 -3.95 -61.64
N CYS A 57 -1.18 -2.66 -61.47
CA CYS A 57 -1.38 -1.75 -62.58
C CYS A 57 -0.10 -1.60 -63.42
N CYS A 58 -0.22 -1.80 -64.73
CA CYS A 58 0.89 -1.63 -65.69
C CYS A 58 1.23 -0.16 -65.99
N GLY A 59 0.51 0.79 -65.40
CA GLY A 59 0.76 2.23 -65.53
C GLY A 59 0.25 2.88 -66.81
N TYR A 60 0.01 2.13 -67.88
CA TYR A 60 -0.38 2.67 -69.19
C TYR A 60 -1.59 1.95 -69.80
N ILE A 61 -2.39 2.68 -70.58
CA ILE A 61 -3.62 2.20 -71.24
C ILE A 61 -3.76 2.78 -72.65
N SER A 62 -4.54 2.11 -73.50
CA SER A 62 -4.73 2.47 -74.91
C SER A 62 -5.70 3.65 -75.12
N GLN A 63 -6.57 3.92 -74.16
CA GLN A 63 -7.55 5.01 -74.16
C GLN A 63 -7.51 5.73 -72.81
N PRO A 64 -7.88 7.03 -72.72
CA PRO A 64 -7.96 7.73 -71.44
C PRO A 64 -8.93 7.01 -70.46
N GLY A 65 -8.52 6.80 -69.20
CA GLY A 65 -9.34 6.13 -68.18
C GLY A 65 -8.54 5.30 -67.16
N CYS A 66 -9.18 4.25 -66.64
CA CYS A 66 -8.57 3.24 -65.75
C CYS A 66 -8.27 1.94 -66.53
N CYS A 67 -7.29 1.16 -66.07
CA CYS A 67 -7.11 -0.21 -66.56
C CYS A 67 -8.04 -1.18 -65.82
N SER A 68 -8.29 -2.36 -66.40
CA SER A 68 -9.17 -3.40 -65.81
C SER A 68 -8.77 -3.79 -64.38
N GLU A 69 -7.47 -3.89 -64.09
CA GLU A 69 -6.97 -4.20 -62.74
C GLU A 69 -7.27 -3.10 -61.72
N CYS A 70 -7.37 -1.83 -62.15
CA CYS A 70 -7.78 -0.73 -61.27
C CYS A 70 -9.30 -0.62 -61.14
N ASP A 71 -10.04 -1.00 -62.18
CA ASP A 71 -11.50 -1.03 -62.20
C ASP A 71 -12.04 -2.13 -61.24
N ASP A 72 -11.38 -3.29 -61.19
CA ASP A 72 -11.72 -4.43 -60.31
C ASP A 72 -11.24 -4.27 -58.84
N LEU A 73 -11.19 -3.03 -58.32
CA LEU A 73 -10.78 -2.76 -56.93
C LEU A 73 -11.95 -2.60 -55.95
N ASP A 74 -13.20 -2.65 -56.40
CA ASP A 74 -14.41 -2.54 -55.56
C ASP A 74 -14.32 -3.44 -54.32
N GLY A 75 -14.07 -4.74 -54.52
CA GLY A 75 -13.99 -5.69 -53.42
C GLY A 75 -12.86 -5.44 -52.42
N ALA A 76 -11.75 -4.81 -52.87
CA ALA A 76 -10.66 -4.42 -51.97
C ALA A 76 -11.02 -3.18 -51.14
N VAL A 77 -11.73 -2.22 -51.73
CA VAL A 77 -12.24 -1.03 -51.02
C VAL A 77 -13.30 -1.44 -50.00
N ASP A 78 -14.23 -2.33 -50.36
CA ASP A 78 -15.26 -2.87 -49.46
C ASP A 78 -14.67 -3.54 -48.21
N VAL A 79 -13.51 -4.19 -48.34
CA VAL A 79 -12.81 -4.78 -47.19
C VAL A 79 -12.33 -3.69 -46.24
N VAL A 80 -11.76 -2.60 -46.76
CA VAL A 80 -11.27 -1.46 -45.97
C VAL A 80 -12.43 -0.69 -45.34
N GLU A 81 -13.53 -0.49 -46.06
CA GLU A 81 -14.75 0.11 -45.50
C GLU A 81 -15.30 -0.70 -44.32
N ARG A 82 -15.40 -2.03 -44.49
CA ARG A 82 -15.81 -2.93 -43.39
C ARG A 82 -14.87 -2.85 -42.20
N TRP A 83 -13.56 -2.72 -42.43
CA TRP A 83 -12.60 -2.50 -41.33
C TRP A 83 -12.85 -1.18 -40.63
N SER A 84 -13.15 -0.10 -41.35
CA SER A 84 -13.45 1.20 -40.77
C SER A 84 -14.69 1.18 -39.87
N GLN A 85 -15.72 0.42 -40.24
CA GLN A 85 -16.97 0.29 -39.48
C GLN A 85 -16.87 -0.56 -38.19
N GLN A 86 -15.85 -1.41 -38.06
CA GLN A 86 -15.70 -2.25 -36.85
C GLN A 86 -15.47 -1.41 -35.58
N SER A 87 -15.80 -1.97 -34.41
CA SER A 87 -15.59 -1.30 -33.13
C SER A 87 -14.10 -1.21 -32.76
N PHE A 88 -13.73 -0.12 -32.09
CA PHE A 88 -12.35 0.24 -31.76
C PHE A 88 -11.59 -0.81 -30.95
N GLY A 89 -12.24 -1.48 -30.00
CA GLY A 89 -11.57 -2.31 -28.97
C GLY A 89 -10.86 -3.57 -29.47
N LYS A 90 -11.16 -4.06 -30.68
CA LYS A 90 -10.59 -5.29 -31.24
C LYS A 90 -9.68 -5.07 -32.45
N LYS A 91 -9.50 -3.81 -32.88
CA LYS A 91 -8.71 -3.50 -34.08
C LYS A 91 -7.21 -3.49 -33.79
N SER A 92 -6.47 -4.03 -34.74
CA SER A 92 -5.03 -3.78 -34.84
C SER A 92 -4.76 -2.30 -35.14
N ILE A 93 -3.61 -1.79 -34.70
CA ILE A 93 -3.25 -0.36 -34.75
C ILE A 93 -3.24 0.16 -36.20
N ASP A 94 -2.77 -0.67 -37.13
CA ASP A 94 -2.70 -0.37 -38.57
C ASP A 94 -4.08 -0.16 -39.21
N ARG A 95 -5.16 -0.68 -38.61
CA ARG A 95 -6.53 -0.51 -39.10
C ARG A 95 -7.31 0.60 -38.40
N LEU A 96 -6.66 1.36 -37.52
CA LEU A 96 -7.30 2.48 -36.84
C LEU A 96 -7.27 3.71 -37.74
N SER A 97 -8.38 4.45 -37.77
CA SER A 97 -8.42 5.77 -38.37
C SER A 97 -7.63 6.79 -37.55
N HIS A 98 -7.37 7.96 -38.12
CA HIS A 98 -6.69 9.05 -37.42
C HIS A 98 -7.38 9.41 -36.09
N ASP A 99 -8.70 9.61 -36.11
CA ASP A 99 -9.46 9.94 -34.90
C ASP A 99 -9.40 8.82 -33.85
N GLN A 100 -9.46 7.57 -34.29
CA GLN A 100 -9.32 6.41 -33.40
C GLN A 100 -7.92 6.35 -32.77
N LEU A 101 -6.87 6.66 -33.53
CA LEU A 101 -5.49 6.76 -33.02
C LEU A 101 -5.35 7.90 -32.02
N ALA A 102 -5.90 9.08 -32.32
CA ALA A 102 -5.87 10.24 -31.42
C ALA A 102 -6.61 9.94 -30.10
N LEU A 103 -7.78 9.29 -30.17
CA LEU A 103 -8.51 8.83 -28.99
C LEU A 103 -7.72 7.80 -28.19
N LYS A 104 -7.09 6.82 -28.86
CA LYS A 104 -6.22 5.83 -28.22
C LYS A 104 -5.05 6.49 -27.51
N LEU A 105 -4.39 7.45 -28.16
CA LEU A 105 -3.26 8.18 -27.61
C LEU A 105 -3.68 8.99 -26.39
N LYS A 106 -4.83 9.69 -26.46
CA LYS A 106 -5.39 10.42 -25.32
C LYS A 106 -5.70 9.48 -24.14
N ALA A 107 -6.31 8.32 -24.40
CA ALA A 107 -6.59 7.32 -23.38
C ALA A 107 -5.30 6.77 -22.75
N LEU A 108 -4.28 6.46 -23.56
CA LEU A 108 -2.97 6.01 -23.08
C LEU A 108 -2.27 7.09 -22.27
N ALA A 109 -2.34 8.36 -22.67
CA ALA A 109 -1.78 9.48 -21.92
C ALA A 109 -2.45 9.65 -20.56
N GLN A 110 -3.78 9.51 -20.50
CA GLN A 110 -4.55 9.52 -19.24
C GLN A 110 -4.18 8.33 -18.35
N GLN A 111 -4.05 7.13 -18.93
CA GLN A 111 -3.59 5.95 -18.19
C GLN A 111 -2.19 6.16 -17.63
N LEU A 112 -1.25 6.65 -18.45
CA LEU A 112 0.12 6.95 -18.03
C LEU A 112 0.14 7.95 -16.87
N ALA A 113 -0.62 9.04 -16.96
CA ALA A 113 -0.74 10.02 -15.89
C ALA A 113 -1.29 9.39 -14.60
N SER A 114 -2.32 8.53 -14.70
CA SER A 114 -2.89 7.82 -13.55
C SER A 114 -1.88 6.86 -12.90
N GLU A 115 -1.11 6.13 -13.70
CA GLU A 115 -0.08 5.21 -13.21
C GLU A 115 1.11 5.96 -12.60
N GLN A 116 1.47 7.12 -13.12
CA GLN A 116 2.49 7.98 -12.51
C GLN A 116 2.09 8.44 -11.10
N VAL A 117 0.82 8.82 -10.90
CA VAL A 117 0.30 9.17 -9.57
C VAL A 117 0.34 7.96 -8.64
N LYS A 118 -0.14 6.79 -9.08
CA LYS A 118 -0.07 5.55 -8.31
C LYS A 118 1.37 5.20 -7.92
N ARG A 119 2.32 5.34 -8.84
CA ARG A 119 3.76 5.10 -8.60
C ARG A 119 4.31 6.02 -7.51
N LYS A 120 4.02 7.32 -7.56
CA LYS A 120 4.45 8.29 -6.54
C LYS A 120 3.86 7.95 -5.17
N ASN A 121 2.58 7.61 -5.10
CA ASN A 121 1.93 7.20 -3.84
C ASN A 121 2.59 5.96 -3.23
N ARG A 122 2.87 4.94 -4.06
CA ARG A 122 3.61 3.73 -3.62
C ARG A 122 5.01 4.06 -3.09
N GLN A 123 5.74 4.99 -3.72
CA GLN A 123 7.05 5.43 -3.24
C GLN A 123 6.98 6.11 -1.87
N ILE A 124 5.96 6.95 -1.63
CA ILE A 124 5.72 7.58 -0.33
C ILE A 124 5.41 6.50 0.73
N SER A 125 4.51 5.57 0.44
CA SER A 125 4.18 4.46 1.34
C SER A 125 5.40 3.59 1.67
N LEU A 126 6.23 3.28 0.67
CA LEU A 126 7.48 2.52 0.84
C LEU A 126 8.46 3.27 1.75
N LYS A 127 8.64 4.58 1.56
CA LYS A 127 9.51 5.42 2.39
C LYS A 127 9.02 5.41 3.85
N ALA A 128 7.72 5.57 4.07
CA ALA A 128 7.12 5.50 5.40
C ALA A 128 7.31 4.13 6.06
N ALA A 129 7.11 3.03 5.32
CA ALA A 129 7.32 1.67 5.81
C ALA A 129 8.79 1.42 6.20
N ARG A 130 9.75 1.86 5.37
CA ARG A 130 11.19 1.77 5.69
C ARG A 130 11.55 2.56 6.95
N LYS A 131 10.98 3.76 7.12
CA LYS A 131 11.18 4.55 8.34
C LYS A 131 10.66 3.82 9.58
N ARG A 132 9.46 3.23 9.51
CA ARG A 132 8.91 2.41 10.60
C ARG A 132 9.79 1.21 10.93
N LEU A 133 10.28 0.50 9.90
CA LEU A 133 11.20 -0.62 10.09
C LEU A 133 12.49 -0.18 10.79
N GLY A 134 13.02 1.01 10.44
CA GLY A 134 14.16 1.61 11.13
C GLY A 134 13.92 1.79 12.64
N HIS A 135 12.76 2.35 13.02
CA HIS A 135 12.39 2.51 14.43
C HIS A 135 12.23 1.19 15.18
N TYR A 136 11.68 0.16 14.53
CA TYR A 136 11.62 -1.17 15.14
C TYR A 136 13.00 -1.78 15.34
N ARG A 137 13.91 -1.65 14.35
CA ARG A 137 15.29 -2.12 14.49
C ARG A 137 16.03 -1.41 15.62
N GLU A 138 15.85 -0.10 15.75
CA GLU A 138 16.39 0.69 16.85
C GLU A 138 15.86 0.21 18.20
N LEU A 139 14.55 0.02 18.32
CA LEU A 139 13.93 -0.56 19.53
C LEU A 139 14.49 -1.94 19.87
N PHE A 140 14.60 -2.84 18.89
CA PHE A 140 15.19 -4.16 19.08
C PHE A 140 16.64 -4.08 19.53
N ASN A 141 17.44 -3.21 18.91
CA ASN A 141 18.84 -3.01 19.30
C ASN A 141 18.93 -2.56 20.76
N ILE A 142 18.14 -1.57 21.18
CA ILE A 142 18.13 -1.09 22.57
C ILE A 142 17.79 -2.22 23.54
N VAL A 143 16.73 -2.98 23.27
CA VAL A 143 16.29 -4.09 24.12
C VAL A 143 17.31 -5.24 24.13
N SER A 144 18.01 -5.49 23.03
CA SER A 144 19.01 -6.57 22.95
C SER A 144 20.35 -6.22 23.62
N LEU A 145 20.70 -4.93 23.69
CA LEU A 145 22.00 -4.46 24.19
C LEU A 145 21.94 -3.95 25.64
N ASN A 146 20.76 -3.71 26.19
CA ASN A 146 20.60 -3.13 27.51
C ASN A 146 19.56 -3.91 28.33
N ASP A 147 19.83 -4.07 29.63
CA ASP A 147 18.86 -4.58 30.59
C ASP A 147 17.85 -3.48 30.95
N VAL A 148 16.80 -3.35 30.15
CA VAL A 148 15.79 -2.29 30.33
C VAL A 148 14.92 -2.57 31.57
N PRO A 149 14.95 -1.70 32.61
CA PRO A 149 14.19 -1.94 33.84
C PRO A 149 12.67 -1.89 33.61
N GLY A 150 11.95 -2.89 34.13
CA GLY A 150 10.49 -2.95 34.03
C GLY A 150 9.96 -3.06 32.60
N LEU A 151 10.73 -3.70 31.70
CA LEU A 151 10.42 -3.82 30.27
C LEU A 151 8.98 -4.23 29.96
N SER A 152 8.48 -5.29 30.61
CA SER A 152 7.12 -5.81 30.41
C SER A 152 6.04 -4.75 30.69
N ARG A 153 6.22 -3.97 31.76
CA ARG A 153 5.31 -2.87 32.12
C ARG A 153 5.42 -1.70 31.17
N LEU A 154 6.63 -1.36 30.72
CA LEU A 154 6.84 -0.33 29.71
C LEU A 154 6.09 -0.68 28.41
N PHE A 155 6.22 -1.92 27.92
CA PHE A 155 5.51 -2.37 26.72
C PHE A 155 3.98 -2.43 26.92
N SER A 156 3.52 -2.82 28.10
CA SER A 156 2.08 -2.77 28.45
C SER A 156 1.54 -1.34 28.43
N THR A 157 2.32 -0.39 28.94
CA THR A 157 2.00 1.05 28.90
C THR A 157 2.00 1.56 27.45
N ALA A 158 3.03 1.23 26.67
CA ALA A 158 3.13 1.60 25.27
C ALA A 158 1.95 1.07 24.45
N LYS A 159 1.49 -0.15 24.72
CA LYS A 159 0.30 -0.74 24.09
C LYS A 159 -0.98 -0.01 24.50
N LYS A 160 -1.18 0.24 25.79
CA LYS A 160 -2.37 0.94 26.32
C LYS A 160 -2.50 2.35 25.76
N GLU A 161 -1.38 3.07 25.68
CA GLU A 161 -1.31 4.47 25.25
C GLU A 161 -1.08 4.65 23.74
N GLY A 162 -0.99 3.57 22.97
CA GLY A 162 -0.78 3.62 21.52
C GLY A 162 0.55 4.25 21.09
N TRP A 163 1.64 4.02 21.83
CA TRP A 163 2.94 4.60 21.51
C TRP A 163 3.52 4.05 20.21
N SER A 164 4.14 4.93 19.43
CA SER A 164 4.92 4.53 18.26
C SER A 164 6.22 3.83 18.67
N ALA A 165 6.76 2.95 17.82
CA ALA A 165 8.03 2.26 18.08
C ALA A 165 9.19 3.21 18.47
N LYS A 166 9.25 4.40 17.86
CA LYS A 166 10.24 5.43 18.19
C LYS A 166 10.06 5.94 19.63
N LYS A 167 8.83 6.28 20.00
CA LYS A 167 8.52 6.74 21.36
C LYS A 167 8.79 5.65 22.40
N THR A 168 8.46 4.39 22.09
CA THR A 168 8.78 3.25 22.94
C THR A 168 10.30 3.11 23.12
N ALA A 169 11.08 3.24 22.04
CA ALA A 169 12.53 3.22 22.09
C ALA A 169 13.10 4.36 22.96
N GLU A 170 12.58 5.58 22.82
CA GLU A 170 12.96 6.74 23.65
C GLU A 170 12.69 6.47 25.15
N HIS A 171 11.52 5.90 25.49
CA HIS A 171 11.21 5.53 26.88
C HIS A 171 12.04 4.36 27.41
N CYS A 172 12.43 3.39 26.56
CA CYS A 172 13.37 2.35 26.95
C CYS A 172 14.74 2.96 27.31
N LEU A 173 15.25 3.90 26.51
CA LEU A 173 16.50 4.60 26.83
C LEU A 173 16.38 5.42 28.12
N LEU A 174 15.29 6.16 28.31
CA LEU A 174 15.05 6.88 29.56
C LEU A 174 14.96 5.95 30.78
N ALA A 175 14.44 4.72 30.60
CA ALA A 175 14.41 3.72 31.66
C ALA A 175 15.81 3.18 31.98
N VAL A 176 16.63 2.91 30.97
CA VAL A 176 18.03 2.52 31.13
C VAL A 176 18.83 3.61 31.86
N GLU A 177 18.56 4.88 31.55
CA GLU A 177 19.16 6.04 32.23
C GLU A 177 18.60 6.30 33.64
N GLY A 178 17.59 5.54 34.09
CA GLY A 178 16.91 5.75 35.37
C GLY A 178 16.07 7.04 35.43
N LYS A 179 15.79 7.68 34.29
CA LYS A 179 14.94 8.87 34.19
C LYS A 179 13.45 8.54 34.05
N TYR A 180 13.14 7.32 33.65
CA TYR A 180 11.77 6.83 33.50
C TYR A 180 11.56 5.54 34.29
N HIS A 181 10.48 5.48 35.08
CA HIS A 181 10.14 4.34 35.91
C HIS A 181 8.70 3.90 35.61
N PRO A 182 8.47 2.78 34.90
CA PRO A 182 7.11 2.31 34.60
C PRO A 182 6.39 1.86 35.89
N ARG A 183 5.29 2.56 36.25
CA ARG A 183 4.53 2.35 37.51
C ARG A 183 3.28 1.48 37.38
N ASN A 184 3.00 0.94 36.20
CA ASN A 184 1.83 0.11 35.95
C ASN A 184 2.05 -1.32 36.46
N TYR A 185 2.12 -1.48 37.79
CA TYR A 185 2.32 -2.76 38.47
C TYR A 185 1.08 -3.63 38.35
N THR A 186 1.29 -4.91 38.02
CA THR A 186 0.23 -5.92 38.05
C THR A 186 -0.10 -6.30 39.49
N GLU A 187 -1.23 -6.97 39.70
CA GLU A 187 -1.57 -7.56 41.00
C GLU A 187 -0.48 -8.54 41.46
N PHE A 188 -0.04 -9.42 40.56
CA PHE A 188 1.10 -10.32 40.79
C PHE A 188 2.38 -9.58 41.20
N ASP A 189 2.72 -8.45 40.57
CA ASP A 189 3.90 -7.65 40.97
C ASP A 189 3.76 -7.15 42.42
N ARG A 190 2.55 -6.77 42.84
CA ARG A 190 2.26 -6.29 44.20
C ARG A 190 2.31 -7.43 45.21
N GLU A 191 1.66 -8.55 44.93
CA GLU A 191 1.68 -9.74 45.78
C GLU A 191 3.11 -10.27 45.98
N LEU A 192 3.87 -10.37 44.89
CA LEU A 192 5.27 -10.79 44.93
C LEU A 192 6.12 -9.82 45.76
N ALA A 193 5.93 -8.51 45.58
CA ALA A 193 6.61 -7.51 46.39
C ALA A 193 6.24 -7.58 47.88
N THR A 194 4.96 -7.81 48.20
CA THR A 194 4.48 -8.03 49.58
C THR A 194 5.13 -9.27 50.19
N LEU A 195 5.13 -10.39 49.48
CA LEU A 195 5.76 -11.64 49.92
C LEU A 195 7.26 -11.47 50.19
N ILE A 196 7.98 -10.81 49.27
CA ILE A 196 9.41 -10.50 49.43
C ILE A 196 9.65 -9.61 50.64
N TYR A 197 8.78 -8.64 50.88
CA TYR A 197 8.88 -7.76 52.03
C TYR A 197 8.64 -8.52 53.34
N GLU A 198 7.66 -9.41 53.39
CA GLU A 198 7.33 -10.21 54.57
C GLU A 198 8.44 -11.22 54.91
N LEU A 199 9.01 -11.88 53.89
CA LEU A 199 10.05 -12.89 54.09
C LEU A 199 11.46 -12.29 54.26
N GLY A 200 11.80 -11.30 53.44
CA GLY A 200 13.16 -10.73 53.34
C GLY A 200 13.31 -9.32 53.95
N GLY A 201 12.22 -8.74 54.44
CA GLY A 201 12.20 -7.39 55.01
C GLY A 201 12.34 -6.28 53.96
N GLY A 202 12.43 -5.04 54.47
CA GLY A 202 12.52 -3.85 53.63
C GLY A 202 13.79 -3.77 52.78
N ALA A 203 14.90 -4.36 53.24
CA ALA A 203 16.17 -4.35 52.50
C ALA A 203 16.11 -5.22 51.24
N ALA A 204 15.51 -6.41 51.32
CA ALA A 204 15.31 -7.29 50.16
C ALA A 204 14.40 -6.64 49.12
N LEU A 205 13.27 -6.07 49.57
CA LEU A 205 12.37 -5.35 48.66
C LEU A 205 13.07 -4.15 48.00
N TYR A 206 13.84 -3.38 48.77
CA TYR A 206 14.59 -2.24 48.22
C TYR A 206 15.58 -2.68 47.13
N ALA A 207 16.33 -3.75 47.36
CA ALA A 207 17.24 -4.31 46.36
C ALA A 207 16.49 -4.73 45.08
N LEU A 208 15.34 -5.38 45.21
CA LEU A 208 14.54 -5.83 44.05
C LEU A 208 13.77 -4.71 43.36
N ASN A 209 13.39 -3.65 44.09
CA ASN A 209 12.88 -2.40 43.51
C ASN A 209 13.93 -1.71 42.63
N LYS A 210 15.22 -1.84 42.98
CA LYS A 210 16.35 -1.30 42.20
C LYS A 210 16.92 -2.26 41.16
N SER A 211 16.45 -3.51 41.13
CA SER A 211 16.83 -4.51 40.12
C SER A 211 16.12 -4.24 38.78
N PRO A 212 16.55 -4.89 37.66
CA PRO A 212 15.84 -4.82 36.38
C PRO A 212 14.36 -5.22 36.44
N ILE A 213 13.96 -6.05 37.42
CA ILE A 213 12.57 -6.45 37.64
C ILE A 213 11.73 -5.27 38.14
N MET A 214 12.34 -4.32 38.86
CA MET A 214 11.69 -3.12 39.39
C MET A 214 10.39 -3.42 40.16
N LEU A 215 10.46 -4.19 41.24
CA LEU A 215 9.27 -4.45 42.04
C LEU A 215 8.69 -3.17 42.65
N PRO A 216 7.37 -3.12 42.95
CA PRO A 216 6.74 -2.03 43.72
C PRO A 216 7.55 -1.61 44.95
N SER A 217 7.54 -0.31 45.26
CA SER A 217 8.20 0.16 46.48
C SER A 217 7.38 -0.20 47.72
N ARG A 218 7.99 -0.14 48.91
CA ARG A 218 7.29 -0.34 50.19
C ARG A 218 6.04 0.53 50.31
N GLN A 219 6.08 1.77 49.83
CA GLN A 219 4.93 2.67 49.87
C GLN A 219 3.82 2.22 48.91
N THR A 220 4.17 1.66 47.76
CA THR A 220 3.19 1.15 46.79
C THR A 220 2.45 -0.08 47.29
N ILE A 221 3.09 -0.93 48.09
CA ILE A 221 2.44 -2.12 48.68
C ILE A 221 1.84 -1.86 50.07
N ALA A 222 1.96 -0.64 50.62
CA ALA A 222 1.53 -0.36 51.98
C ALA A 222 0.04 -0.64 52.20
N GLU A 223 -0.80 -0.32 51.21
CA GLU A 223 -2.25 -0.56 51.25
C GLU A 223 -2.61 -2.05 51.18
N THR A 224 -1.82 -2.84 50.44
CA THR A 224 -2.05 -4.29 50.26
C THR A 224 -1.39 -5.13 51.34
N ARG A 225 -0.48 -4.54 52.12
CA ARG A 225 0.23 -5.24 53.19
C ARG A 225 -0.66 -5.28 54.42
N ARG A 226 -0.83 -6.46 55.01
CA ARG A 226 -1.45 -6.60 56.33
C ARG A 226 -0.52 -5.98 57.38
N GLU A 227 -0.91 -4.86 57.95
CA GLU A 227 -0.26 -4.36 59.17
C GLU A 227 -0.74 -5.21 60.35
N LEU A 228 0.11 -6.15 60.76
CA LEU A 228 -0.10 -6.92 61.97
C LEU A 228 0.05 -5.99 63.18
N ASN A 229 -1.07 -5.44 63.63
CA ASN A 229 -1.14 -4.62 64.83
C ASN A 229 -1.09 -5.51 66.07
N LEU A 230 0.10 -6.02 66.37
CA LEU A 230 0.31 -6.83 67.56
C LEU A 230 0.11 -5.96 68.81
N ARG A 231 -0.75 -6.42 69.71
CA ARG A 231 -0.99 -5.81 71.00
C ARG A 231 0.20 -6.10 71.92
N ILE A 232 0.82 -5.03 72.41
CA ILE A 232 1.92 -5.10 73.37
C ILE A 232 1.33 -5.08 74.78
N THR A 233 1.59 -6.14 75.57
CA THR A 233 1.24 -6.16 76.99
C THR A 233 2.25 -5.35 77.80
N VAL A 234 1.76 -4.47 78.68
CA VAL A 234 2.58 -3.75 79.66
C VAL A 234 2.35 -4.38 81.04
N GLY A 235 3.38 -4.97 81.63
CA GLY A 235 3.32 -5.69 82.92
C GLY A 235 3.32 -7.21 82.73
N ASP A 236 2.55 -7.92 83.56
CA ASP A 236 2.44 -9.38 83.49
C ASP A 236 1.75 -9.81 82.18
N VAL A 237 2.27 -10.87 81.55
CA VAL A 237 1.77 -11.40 80.29
C VAL A 237 0.32 -11.86 80.46
N LYS A 238 -0.60 -11.26 79.68
CA LYS A 238 -2.02 -11.61 79.70
C LYS A 238 -2.35 -12.58 78.59
N VAL A 239 -3.04 -13.66 78.94
CA VAL A 239 -3.54 -14.65 77.97
C VAL A 239 -4.43 -14.00 76.91
N SER A 240 -5.21 -12.97 77.29
CA SER A 240 -6.03 -12.21 76.34
C SER A 240 -5.22 -11.60 75.21
N ASP A 241 -4.06 -11.01 75.52
CA ASP A 241 -3.23 -10.31 74.54
C ASP A 241 -2.50 -11.31 73.63
N ILE A 242 -2.14 -12.49 74.16
CA ILE A 242 -1.60 -13.59 73.34
C ILE A 242 -2.65 -14.09 72.35
N MET A 243 -3.88 -14.34 72.81
CA MET A 243 -4.96 -14.85 71.96
C MET A 243 -5.31 -13.85 70.84
N GLU A 244 -5.39 -12.56 71.16
CA GLU A 244 -5.61 -11.49 70.18
C GLU A 244 -4.47 -11.42 69.15
N ASN A 245 -3.22 -11.57 69.58
CA ASN A 245 -2.07 -11.63 68.65
C ASN A 245 -2.08 -12.89 67.77
N ILE A 246 -2.46 -14.05 68.30
CA ILE A 246 -2.63 -15.29 67.52
C ILE A 246 -3.74 -15.12 66.49
N GLU A 247 -4.86 -14.50 66.87
CA GLU A 247 -5.98 -14.21 65.96
C GLU A 247 -5.56 -13.22 64.86
N VAL A 248 -4.81 -12.17 65.19
CA VAL A 248 -4.24 -11.24 64.20
C VAL A 248 -3.25 -11.92 63.25
N LEU A 249 -2.46 -12.90 63.74
CA LEU A 249 -1.43 -13.60 62.96
C LEU A 249 -1.98 -14.74 62.08
N PHE A 250 -2.95 -15.50 62.60
CA PHE A 250 -3.40 -16.76 62.02
C PHE A 250 -4.90 -16.83 61.77
N GLY A 251 -5.67 -15.85 62.24
CA GLY A 251 -7.09 -15.75 61.90
C GLY A 251 -7.25 -15.61 60.40
N ASP A 252 -8.25 -16.29 59.85
CA ASP A 252 -8.68 -16.06 58.48
C ASP A 252 -9.07 -14.60 58.41
N GLY A 253 -8.22 -13.79 57.79
CA GLY A 253 -8.47 -12.39 57.51
C GLY A 253 -9.60 -12.29 56.48
N ASP A 254 -10.80 -12.69 56.87
CA ASP A 254 -12.03 -12.31 56.23
C ASP A 254 -12.07 -10.81 56.33
N ALA A 255 -11.84 -10.18 55.18
CA ALA A 255 -12.03 -8.76 54.98
C ALA A 255 -13.51 -8.45 55.27
N THR A 256 -13.86 -8.27 56.53
CA THR A 256 -15.06 -7.56 56.94
C THR A 256 -14.82 -6.06 56.72
N ASP A 257 -14.47 -5.67 55.50
CA ASP A 257 -14.73 -4.32 55.02
C ASP A 257 -16.18 -4.29 54.55
N SER A 258 -17.05 -4.17 55.56
CA SER A 258 -18.42 -3.74 55.37
C SER A 258 -18.38 -2.24 55.06
N ILE A 259 -18.49 -1.89 53.77
CA ILE A 259 -19.06 -0.62 53.29
C ILE A 259 -20.32 -0.96 52.51
#